data_AF-A0A497AUC1-F1
#
_entry.id   AF-A0A497AUC1-F1
#
_cell.length_a   1.000
_cell.length_b   1.000
_cell.length_c   1.000
_cell.angle_alpha   90.00
_cell.angle_beta   90.00
_cell.angle_gamma   90.00
#
_symmetry.space_group_name_H-M   'P 1'
#
loop_
_entity.id
_entity.type
_entity.pdbx_description
1 polymer ?
#
loop_
_entity_poly.entity_id
_entity_poly.type
_entity_poly.pdbx_seq_one_letter_code
_entity_poly.pdbx_strand_id
1 'polypeptide(L)' 'MSEVRKLISQIYKEVFINDDEQTASELIVELLNKTNYDLDKILELAGKTLGMERYVWFYTYLMNWIIHYLGSVVAN' A
#
# COMPACT_ATOMS: atom_id res chain seq x y z
N MET A 1 -2.66 10.22 11.51
CA MET A 1 -1.56 9.23 11.66
C MET A 1 -2.08 7.81 11.94
N SER A 2 -3.04 7.63 12.85
CA SER A 2 -3.66 6.30 13.14
C SER A 2 -4.28 5.65 11.90
N GLU A 3 -4.99 6.42 11.07
CA GLU A 3 -5.68 5.88 9.88
C GLU A 3 -4.74 5.33 8.81
N VAL A 4 -3.62 6.01 8.52
CA VAL A 4 -2.63 5.54 7.53
C VAL A 4 -2.05 4.18 7.95
N ARG A 5 -1.77 4.00 9.25
CA ARG A 5 -1.26 2.72 9.77
C ARG A 5 -2.32 1.61 9.69
N LYS A 6 -3.61 1.96 9.89
CA LYS A 6 -4.73 1.02 9.69
C LYS A 6 -4.82 0.58 8.23
N LEU A 7 -4.76 1.52 7.29
CA LEU A 7 -4.77 1.21 5.85
C LEU A 7 -3.61 0.28 5.47
N ILE A 8 -2.39 0.57 5.92
CA ILE A 8 -1.23 -0.30 5.68
C ILE A 8 -1.49 -1.72 6.20
N SER A 9 -2.06 -1.84 7.40
CA SER A 9 -2.37 -3.14 8.00
C SER A 9 -3.50 -3.86 7.26
N GLN A 10 -4.49 -3.13 6.75
CA GLN A 10 -5.61 -3.68 5.98
C GLN A 10 -5.15 -4.15 4.61
N ILE A 11 -4.38 -3.36 3.86
CA ILE A 11 -3.81 -3.75 2.57
C ILE A 11 -3.05 -5.06 2.71
N TYR A 12 -2.17 -5.18 3.71
CA TYR A 12 -1.46 -6.43 3.97
C TYR A 12 -2.43 -7.60 4.19
N LYS A 13 -3.49 -7.42 4.99
CA LYS A 13 -4.45 -8.48 5.27
C LYS A 13 -5.25 -8.89 4.04
N GLU A 14 -5.73 -7.92 3.26
CA GLU A 14 -6.54 -8.20 2.07
C GLU A 14 -5.74 -9.03 1.06
N VAL A 15 -4.48 -8.67 0.79
CA VAL A 15 -3.65 -9.42 -0.15
C VAL A 15 -3.20 -10.76 0.42
N PHE A 16 -2.56 -10.77 1.60
CA PHE A 16 -1.91 -11.99 2.09
C PHE A 16 -2.83 -12.99 2.75
N ILE A 17 -3.89 -12.52 3.40
CA ILE A 17 -4.78 -13.39 4.17
C ILE A 17 -6.03 -13.71 3.36
N ASN A 18 -6.59 -12.69 2.69
CA ASN A 18 -7.88 -12.83 2.01
C ASN A 18 -7.76 -13.07 0.50
N ASP A 19 -6.56 -12.92 -0.09
CA ASP A 19 -6.33 -13.02 -1.54
C ASP A 19 -7.24 -12.06 -2.35
N ASP A 20 -7.56 -10.90 -1.77
CA ASP A 20 -8.45 -9.89 -2.34
C ASP A 20 -7.65 -8.68 -2.87
N GLU A 21 -7.12 -8.86 -4.09
CA GLU A 21 -6.35 -7.86 -4.82
C GLU A 21 -7.17 -6.61 -5.20
N GLN A 22 -8.49 -6.76 -5.36
CA GLN A 22 -9.38 -5.65 -5.77
C GLN A 22 -9.57 -4.68 -4.60
N THR A 23 -9.96 -5.20 -3.44
CA THR A 23 -10.10 -4.38 -2.23
C THR A 23 -8.75 -3.78 -1.83
N ALA A 24 -7.66 -4.54 -1.95
CA ALA A 24 -6.32 -4.01 -1.72
C ALA A 24 -5.98 -2.82 -2.62
N SER A 25 -6.32 -2.88 -3.92
CA SER A 25 -6.10 -1.78 -4.86
C SER A 25 -6.86 -0.51 -4.46
N GLU A 26 -8.13 -0.64 -4.05
CA GLU A 26 -8.94 0.49 -3.58
C GLU A 26 -8.34 1.14 -2.32
N LEU A 27 -7.87 0.32 -1.38
CA LEU A 27 -7.18 0.78 -0.17
C LEU A 27 -5.84 1.45 -0.46
N ILE A 28 -5.10 0.99 -1.48
CA ILE A 28 -3.86 1.65 -1.92
C ILE A 28 -4.17 3.04 -2.47
N VAL A 29 -5.22 3.20 -3.27
CA VAL A 29 -5.65 4.52 -3.77
C VAL A 29 -6.03 5.44 -2.61
N GLU A 30 -6.77 4.94 -1.61
CA GLU A 30 -7.09 5.70 -0.40
C GLU A 30 -5.82 6.11 0.37
N LEU A 31 -4.88 5.19 0.53
CA LEU A 31 -3.61 5.41 1.21
C LEU A 31 -2.80 6.52 0.52
N LEU A 32 -2.68 6.47 -0.81
CA LEU A 32 -1.99 7.48 -1.60
C LEU A 32 -2.66 8.85 -1.45
N ASN A 33 -3.98 8.93 -1.58
CA ASN A 33 -4.71 10.18 -1.42
C ASN A 33 -4.57 10.77 -0.01
N LYS A 34 -4.70 9.97 1.05
CA LYS A 34 -4.57 10.44 2.45
C LYS A 34 -3.16 10.90 2.79
N THR A 35 -2.15 10.41 2.08
CA THR A 35 -0.76 10.81 2.26
C THR A 35 -0.31 11.86 1.26
N ASN A 36 -1.20 12.34 0.39
CA ASN A 36 -0.86 13.24 -0.71
C ASN A 36 0.31 12.70 -1.55
N TYR A 37 0.30 11.40 -1.83
CA TYR A 37 1.31 10.68 -2.61
C TYR A 37 2.73 10.73 -2.02
N ASP A 38 2.86 11.03 -0.73
CA ASP A 38 4.14 11.02 0.00
C ASP A 38 4.57 9.57 0.30
N LEU A 39 5.30 8.98 -0.66
CA LEU A 39 5.75 7.58 -0.58
C LEU A 39 6.74 7.34 0.57
N ASP A 40 7.64 8.28 0.85
CA ASP A 40 8.63 8.14 1.92
C ASP A 40 7.93 8.00 3.28
N LYS A 41 6.90 8.82 3.52
CA LYS A 41 6.07 8.73 4.72
C LYS A 41 5.28 7.43 4.80
N ILE A 42 4.75 6.92 3.68
CA ILE A 42 4.06 5.62 3.65
C ILE A 42 5.03 4.51 4.09
N LEU A 43 6.22 4.47 3.50
CA LEU A 43 7.20 3.42 3.76
C LEU A 43 7.75 3.49 5.18
N GLU A 44 8.02 4.69 5.70
CA GLU A 44 8.41 4.88 7.10
C GLU A 44 7.34 4.34 8.05
N LEU A 45 6.07 4.67 7.81
CA LEU A 45 4.96 4.19 8.62
C LEU A 45 4.73 2.69 8.46
N ALA A 46 4.95 2.13 7.28
CA ALA A 46 4.85 0.70 7.03
C ALA A 46 5.90 -0.08 7.82
N GLY A 47 7.16 0.36 7.81
CA GLY A 47 8.23 -0.21 8.63
C GLY A 47 7.88 -0.22 10.12
N LYS A 48 7.32 0.88 10.63
CA LYS A 48 6.87 0.98 12.04
C LYS A 48 5.61 0.16 12.36
N THR A 49 4.87 -0.30 11.36
CA THR A 49 3.54 -0.93 11.56
C THR A 49 3.57 -2.44 11.37
N LEU A 50 4.30 -2.92 10.36
CA LEU A 50 4.22 -4.32 9.93
C LEU A 50 5.35 -5.19 10.51
N GLY A 51 6.47 -4.59 10.94
CA GLY A 51 7.70 -5.33 11.22
C GLY A 51 8.45 -5.69 9.94
N MET A 52 9.72 -6.12 10.06
CA MET A 52 10.68 -6.08 8.96
C MET A 52 10.32 -6.99 7.77
N GLU A 53 9.96 -8.25 8.00
CA GLU A 53 9.62 -9.20 6.92
C GLU A 53 8.39 -8.75 6.13
N ARG A 54 7.33 -8.38 6.84
CA ARG A 54 6.08 -7.89 6.22
C ARG A 54 6.25 -6.54 5.53
N TYR A 55 7.12 -5.69 6.07
CA TYR A 55 7.50 -4.43 5.44
C TYR A 55 8.18 -4.65 4.07
N VAL A 56 9.15 -5.55 3.98
CA VAL A 56 9.86 -5.84 2.72
C VAL A 56 8.88 -6.31 1.65
N TRP A 57 7.94 -7.19 2.03
CA TRP A 57 6.89 -7.60 1.10
C TRP A 57 5.99 -6.43 0.71
N PHE A 58 5.51 -5.66 1.69
CA PHE A 58 4.58 -4.54 1.44
C PHE A 58 5.19 -3.50 0.52
N TYR A 59 6.46 -3.16 0.75
CA TYR A 59 7.25 -2.30 -0.14
C TYR A 59 7.26 -2.85 -1.57
N THR A 60 7.61 -4.12 -1.74
CA THR A 60 7.71 -4.76 -3.07
C THR A 60 6.36 -4.75 -3.78
N TYR A 61 5.30 -5.14 -3.07
CA TYR A 61 3.94 -5.17 -3.58
C TYR A 61 3.45 -3.77 -3.98
N LEU A 62 3.59 -2.78 -3.09
CA LEU A 62 3.17 -1.41 -3.34
C LEU A 62 3.89 -0.80 -4.56
N MET A 63 5.21 -1.00 -4.66
CA MET A 63 5.98 -0.50 -5.80
C MET A 63 5.56 -1.17 -7.11
N ASN A 64 5.34 -2.48 -7.10
CA ASN A 64 4.85 -3.22 -8.26
C ASN A 64 3.47 -2.70 -8.69
N TRP A 65 2.56 -2.50 -7.73
CA TRP A 65 1.24 -1.95 -7.98
C TRP A 65 1.33 -0.55 -8.60
N ILE A 66 2.14 0.35 -8.05
CA ILE A 66 2.31 1.71 -8.60
C ILE A 66 2.82 1.66 -10.05
N ILE A 67 3.84 0.84 -10.33
CA ILE A 67 4.42 0.74 -11.68
C ILE A 67 3.37 0.29 -12.71
N HIS A 68 2.58 -0.73 -12.38
CA HIS A 68 1.64 -1.33 -13.33
C HIS A 68 0.29 -0.63 -13.38
N TYR A 69 -0.23 -0.17 -12.25
CA TYR A 69 -1.58 0.38 -12.15
C TYR A 69 -1.62 1.88 -12.42
N LEU A 70 -0.70 2.66 -11.84
CA LEU A 70 -0.59 4.09 -12.18
C LEU A 70 -0.01 4.29 -13.58
N GLY A 71 0.95 3.44 -13.99
CA GLY A 71 1.51 3.47 -15.34
C GLY A 71 0.47 3.20 -16.44
N SER A 72 -0.50 2.32 -16.20
CA SER A 72 -1.58 2.03 -17.17
C SER A 72 -2.69 3.08 -17.17
N VAL A 73 -2.91 3.78 -16.06
CA VAL A 73 -3.88 4.89 -15.99
C VAL A 73 -3.37 6.15 -16.68
N VAL A 74 -2.06 6.43 -16.65
CA VAL A 74 -1.46 7.61 -17.33
C VAL A 74 -1.24 7.37 -18.83
N ALA A 75 -1.19 6.11 -19.26
CA ALA A 75 -1.03 5.75 -20.66
C ALA A 75 -2.34 5.72 -21.48
N ASN A 76 -3.50 5.87 -20.81
CA ASN A 76 -4.84 6.00 -21.43
C ASN A 76 -5.38 7.42 -21.26
#